data_AF-A0A9E6T8Z6-F1
#
_entry.id   AF-A0A9E6T8Z6-F1
#
_cell.length_a   1.000
_cell.length_b   1.000
_cell.length_c   1.000
_cell.angle_alpha   90.00
_cell.angle_beta   90.00
_cell.angle_gamma   90.00
#
_symmetry.space_group_name_H-M   'P 1'
#
loop_
_entity.id
_entity.type
_entity.pdbx_description
1 polymer ?
#
loop_
_entity_poly.entity_id
_entity_poly.type
_entity_poly.pdbx_seq_one_letter_code
_entity_poly.pdbx_strand_id
1 'polypeptide(L)'
;MKAPRKPSPPKPTPGKSAPKKGGGGGGFNVNQAMQMANTSIDAFKSFVDYKKEEEVTKRTVIEGQRQILLGEQQLKEAELEDDQHKRDHWARMQELSNQSREADQQYDIAMTTLETKADREDRVLKQLESGKITAEDAAMLLGGGQE
;
A
#
# COMPACT_ATOMS: atom_id res chain seq x y z
N MET A 1 11.50 28.65 -8.19
CA MET A 1 12.97 28.60 -7.95
C MET A 1 13.67 28.44 -9.31
N LYS A 2 14.65 29.29 -9.65
CA LYS A 2 15.35 29.27 -10.95
C LYS A 2 16.42 28.18 -10.94
N ALA A 3 16.45 27.31 -11.95
CA ALA A 3 17.44 26.25 -12.11
C ALA A 3 18.87 26.81 -12.31
N PRO A 4 19.91 26.15 -11.79
CA PRO A 4 21.29 26.59 -11.96
C PRO A 4 21.75 26.31 -13.39
N ARG A 5 22.24 27.35 -14.09
CA ARG A 5 22.81 27.24 -15.43
C ARG A 5 24.21 26.63 -15.34
N LYS A 6 24.44 25.52 -16.03
CA LYS A 6 25.78 24.93 -16.22
C LYS A 6 26.68 25.93 -16.97
N PRO A 7 27.96 26.09 -16.58
CA PRO A 7 28.89 26.94 -17.33
C PRO A 7 29.27 26.25 -18.65
N SER A 8 29.17 26.99 -19.76
CA SER A 8 29.64 26.56 -21.07
C SER A 8 31.18 26.53 -21.12
N PRO A 9 31.79 25.56 -21.82
CA PRO A 9 33.25 25.49 -21.92
C PRO A 9 33.80 26.65 -22.77
N PRO A 10 34.99 27.17 -22.46
CA PRO A 10 35.58 28.27 -23.22
C PRO A 10 36.00 27.80 -24.63
N LYS A 11 35.69 28.63 -25.61
CA LYS A 11 36.04 28.42 -27.03
C LYS A 11 37.57 28.56 -27.20
N PRO A 12 38.24 27.71 -28.00
CA PRO A 12 39.68 27.79 -28.14
C PRO A 12 40.05 29.00 -29.00
N THR A 13 40.84 29.92 -28.45
CA THR A 13 41.48 31.02 -29.19
C THR A 13 42.74 30.50 -29.89
N PRO A 14 42.92 30.72 -31.21
CA PRO A 14 44.16 30.38 -31.88
C PRO A 14 45.20 31.48 -31.62
N GLY A 15 46.13 31.21 -30.70
CA GLY A 15 47.29 32.05 -30.41
C GLY A 15 48.44 31.80 -31.40
N LYS A 16 48.88 32.88 -32.04
CA LYS A 16 49.90 32.96 -33.10
C LYS A 16 51.31 32.46 -32.74
N SER A 17 52.01 32.09 -33.81
CA SER A 17 53.43 32.33 -34.16
C SER A 17 54.46 31.22 -33.92
N ALA A 18 55.10 30.85 -35.03
CA ALA A 18 56.18 29.88 -35.17
C ALA A 18 57.49 30.36 -34.52
N PRO A 19 58.39 29.43 -34.15
CA PRO A 19 59.82 29.68 -34.16
C PRO A 19 60.46 29.14 -35.44
N LYS A 20 61.41 29.93 -35.94
CA LYS A 20 62.14 29.77 -37.19
C LYS A 20 62.91 28.46 -37.29
N LYS A 21 63.02 28.01 -38.54
CA LYS A 21 63.93 27.00 -39.08
C LYS A 21 65.37 27.25 -38.63
N GLY A 22 65.96 26.28 -37.93
CA GLY A 22 67.37 26.24 -37.56
C GLY A 22 67.84 24.79 -37.42
N GLY A 23 68.49 24.28 -38.48
CA GLY A 23 69.51 23.23 -38.49
C GLY A 23 69.33 21.95 -37.67
N GLY A 24 69.16 20.83 -38.39
CA GLY A 24 69.94 19.62 -38.13
C GLY A 24 69.36 18.59 -37.16
N GLY A 25 69.25 17.35 -37.64
CA GLY A 25 69.32 16.15 -36.82
C GLY A 25 68.03 15.73 -36.13
N GLY A 26 67.42 14.66 -36.62
CA GLY A 26 66.41 13.92 -35.87
C GLY A 26 66.98 13.47 -34.53
N GLY A 27 66.42 14.00 -33.44
CA GLY A 27 66.76 13.61 -32.09
C GLY A 27 65.51 13.68 -31.24
N PHE A 28 64.90 12.51 -31.01
CA PHE A 28 63.81 12.37 -30.06
C PHE A 28 64.33 12.78 -28.67
N ASN A 29 63.90 13.94 -28.16
CA ASN A 29 64.42 14.48 -26.91
C ASN A 29 63.83 13.68 -25.73
N VAL A 30 64.68 13.16 -24.83
CA VAL A 30 64.27 12.32 -23.69
C VAL A 30 63.24 13.01 -22.78
N ASN A 31 63.32 14.35 -22.63
CA ASN A 31 62.30 15.11 -21.90
C ASN A 31 60.94 15.12 -22.61
N GLN A 32 60.92 15.12 -23.94
CA GLN A 32 59.69 15.02 -24.73
C GLN A 32 59.12 13.59 -24.68
N ALA A 33 60.01 12.59 -24.66
CA ALA A 33 59.65 11.19 -24.43
C ALA A 33 59.03 10.97 -23.04
N MET A 34 59.63 11.52 -21.98
CA MET A 34 59.09 11.46 -20.62
C MET A 34 57.77 12.21 -20.48
N GLN A 35 57.64 13.39 -21.10
CA GLN A 35 56.36 14.11 -21.09
C GLN A 35 55.28 13.32 -21.82
N MET A 36 55.57 12.74 -23.00
CA MET A 36 54.62 11.88 -23.70
C MET A 36 54.28 10.62 -22.89
N ALA A 37 55.27 9.99 -22.25
CA ALA A 37 55.06 8.81 -21.40
C ALA A 37 54.23 9.14 -20.15
N ASN A 38 54.46 10.28 -19.50
CA ASN A 38 53.65 10.71 -18.36
C ASN A 38 52.21 11.04 -18.79
N THR A 39 52.04 11.73 -19.92
CA THR A 39 50.69 12.01 -20.45
C THR A 39 49.95 10.76 -20.88
N SER A 40 50.64 9.73 -21.39
CA SER A 40 50.01 8.47 -21.77
C SER A 40 49.64 7.63 -20.54
N ILE A 41 50.45 7.65 -19.48
CA ILE A 41 50.11 7.04 -18.18
C ILE A 41 48.89 7.75 -17.57
N ASP A 42 48.85 9.08 -17.58
CA ASP A 42 47.72 9.84 -17.04
C ASP A 42 46.44 9.65 -17.87
N ALA A 43 46.57 9.56 -19.20
CA ALA A 43 45.45 9.20 -20.08
C ALA A 43 44.94 7.78 -19.84
N PHE A 44 45.83 6.83 -19.54
CA PHE A 44 45.43 5.46 -19.21
C PHE A 44 44.72 5.38 -17.86
N LYS A 45 45.22 6.10 -16.85
CA LYS A 45 44.56 6.23 -15.54
C LYS A 45 43.16 6.83 -15.67
N SER A 46 43.03 7.95 -16.39
CA SER A 46 41.73 8.60 -16.58
C SER A 46 40.74 7.72 -17.35
N PHE A 47 41.19 6.91 -18.31
CA PHE A 47 40.36 5.93 -18.99
C PHE A 47 39.88 4.81 -18.05
N VAL A 48 40.77 4.29 -17.20
CA VAL A 48 40.42 3.27 -16.20
C VAL A 48 39.43 3.82 -15.18
N ASP A 49 39.65 5.05 -14.71
CA ASP A 49 38.75 5.70 -13.76
C ASP A 49 37.39 5.99 -14.40
N TYR A 50 37.35 6.45 -15.66
CA TYR A 50 36.12 6.59 -16.42
C TYR A 50 35.36 5.26 -16.53
N LYS A 51 36.06 4.15 -16.81
CA LYS A 51 35.43 2.82 -16.89
C LYS A 51 34.85 2.37 -15.56
N LYS A 52 35.52 2.65 -14.44
CA LYS A 52 35.00 2.39 -13.10
C LYS A 52 33.75 3.22 -12.81
N GLU A 53 33.78 4.52 -13.12
CA GLU A 53 32.60 5.39 -12.95
C GLU A 53 31.42 4.95 -13.82
N GLU A 54 31.69 4.50 -15.05
CA GLU A 54 30.68 3.94 -15.95
C GLU A 54 30.02 2.69 -15.34
N GLU A 55 30.79 1.78 -14.75
CA GLU A 55 30.25 0.60 -14.06
C GLU A 55 29.48 0.95 -12.79
N VAL A 56 29.98 1.87 -11.97
CA VAL A 56 29.27 2.35 -10.77
C VAL A 56 27.91 2.93 -11.16
N THR A 57 27.86 3.72 -12.22
CA THR A 57 26.62 4.30 -12.73
C THR A 57 25.63 3.23 -13.21
N LYS A 58 26.11 2.17 -13.87
CA LYS A 58 25.25 1.04 -14.27
C LYS A 58 24.66 0.32 -13.06
N ARG A 59 25.49 0.07 -12.02
CA ARG A 59 25.02 -0.57 -10.78
C ARG A 59 23.97 0.26 -10.06
N THR A 60 24.19 1.57 -9.92
CA THR A 60 23.22 2.46 -9.26
C THR A 60 21.90 2.54 -10.02
N VAL A 61 21.92 2.54 -11.36
CA VAL A 61 20.69 2.48 -12.17
C VAL A 61 19.95 1.17 -11.95
N ILE A 62 20.66 0.04 -11.97
CA ILE A 62 20.06 -1.29 -11.73
C ILE A 62 19.45 -1.38 -10.32
N GLU A 63 20.17 -0.89 -9.31
CA GLU A 63 19.68 -0.87 -7.93
C GLU A 63 18.46 0.03 -7.77
N GLY A 64 18.47 1.21 -8.40
CA GLY A 64 17.31 2.10 -8.43
C GLY A 64 16.09 1.45 -9.09
N GLN A 65 16.26 0.79 -10.23
CA GLN A 65 15.18 0.06 -10.91
C GLN A 65 14.65 -1.09 -10.04
N ARG A 66 15.54 -1.82 -9.36
CA ARG A 66 15.14 -2.90 -8.44
C ARG A 66 14.32 -2.38 -7.26
N GLN A 67 14.71 -1.24 -6.68
CA GLN A 67 13.97 -0.63 -5.57
C GLN A 67 12.58 -0.17 -6.01
N ILE A 68 12.46 0.42 -7.21
CA ILE A 68 11.17 0.81 -7.78
C ILE A 68 10.27 -0.41 -7.95
N LEU A 69 10.76 -1.48 -8.60
CA LEU A 69 9.99 -2.70 -8.82
C LEU A 69 9.54 -3.36 -7.51
N LEU A 70 10.42 -3.39 -6.51
CA LEU A 70 10.06 -3.93 -5.19
C LEU A 70 8.98 -3.07 -4.52
N GLY A 71 9.09 -1.75 -4.61
CA GLY A 71 8.07 -0.83 -4.10
C GLY A 71 6.72 -0.99 -4.81
N GLU A 72 6.71 -1.13 -6.14
CA GLU A 72 5.51 -1.40 -6.92
C GLU A 72 4.85 -2.73 -6.52
N GLN A 73 5.65 -3.77 -6.27
CA GLN A 73 5.15 -5.05 -5.79
C GLN A 73 4.49 -4.92 -4.41
N GLN A 74 5.14 -4.22 -3.48
CA GLN A 74 4.60 -3.99 -2.13
C GLN A 74 3.31 -3.17 -2.16
N LEU A 75 3.23 -2.16 -3.02
CA LEU A 75 2.00 -1.37 -3.20
C LEU A 75 0.86 -2.24 -3.71
N LYS A 76 1.13 -3.11 -4.69
CA LYS A 76 0.13 -4.01 -5.24
C LYS A 76 -0.35 -5.06 -4.23
N GLU A 77 0.55 -5.55 -3.38
CA GLU A 77 0.22 -6.44 -2.28
C GLU A 77 -0.68 -5.73 -1.26
N ALA A 78 -0.31 -4.51 -0.84
CA ALA A 78 -1.12 -3.69 0.06
C ALA A 78 -2.51 -3.36 -0.51
N GLU A 79 -2.61 -3.09 -1.82
CA GLU A 79 -3.90 -2.88 -2.50
C GLU A 79 -4.78 -4.13 -2.46
N LEU A 80 -4.20 -5.31 -2.69
CA LEU A 80 -4.92 -6.58 -2.61
C LEU A 80 -5.41 -6.89 -1.19
N GLU A 81 -4.58 -6.62 -0.18
CA GLU A 81 -4.94 -6.78 1.23
C GLU A 81 -6.07 -5.82 1.63
N ASP A 82 -5.98 -4.54 1.25
CA ASP A 82 -7.01 -3.54 1.53
C ASP A 82 -8.34 -3.91 0.87
N ASP A 83 -8.30 -4.40 -0.37
CA ASP A 83 -9.49 -4.89 -1.07
C ASP A 83 -10.10 -6.13 -0.41
N GLN A 84 -9.27 -7.05 0.12
CA GLN A 84 -9.77 -8.18 0.90
C GLN A 84 -10.42 -7.71 2.20
N HIS A 85 -9.75 -6.84 2.96
CA HIS A 85 -10.29 -6.31 4.20
C HIS A 85 -11.61 -5.55 3.99
N LYS A 86 -11.76 -4.80 2.90
CA LYS A 86 -13.04 -4.14 2.57
C LYS A 86 -14.16 -5.15 2.33
N ARG A 87 -13.88 -6.23 1.60
CA ARG A 87 -14.86 -7.30 1.35
C ARG A 87 -15.26 -7.99 2.64
N ASP A 88 -14.29 -8.34 3.48
CA ASP A 88 -14.54 -9.02 4.75
C ASP A 88 -15.30 -8.12 5.73
N HIS A 89 -14.93 -6.83 5.78
CA HIS A 89 -15.64 -5.83 6.57
C HIS A 89 -17.10 -5.70 6.12
N TRP A 90 -17.34 -5.64 4.80
CA TRP A 90 -18.70 -5.54 4.27
C TRP A 90 -19.53 -6.79 4.59
N ALA A 91 -18.95 -7.99 4.44
CA ALA A 91 -19.59 -9.24 4.81
C ALA A 91 -19.96 -9.27 6.31
N ARG A 92 -19.04 -8.86 7.19
CA ARG A 92 -19.31 -8.77 8.64
C ARG A 92 -20.41 -7.77 8.97
N MET A 93 -20.44 -6.61 8.31
CA MET A 93 -21.51 -5.63 8.50
C MET A 93 -22.87 -6.17 8.07
N GLN A 94 -22.91 -6.91 6.96
CA GLN A 94 -24.14 -7.55 6.50
C GLN A 94 -24.60 -8.64 7.48
N GLU A 95 -23.69 -9.44 8.02
CA GLU A 95 -24.01 -10.46 9.01
C GLU A 95 -24.55 -9.86 10.31
N LEU A 96 -23.92 -8.81 10.83
CA LEU A 96 -24.42 -8.08 12.01
C LEU A 96 -25.81 -7.48 11.77
N SER A 97 -26.04 -6.93 10.57
CA SER A 97 -27.36 -6.41 10.18
C SER A 97 -28.43 -7.50 10.18
N ASN A 98 -28.10 -8.68 9.62
CA ASN A 98 -29.02 -9.82 9.61
C ASN A 98 -29.31 -10.31 11.03
N GLN A 99 -28.28 -10.45 11.88
CA GLN A 99 -28.45 -10.85 13.27
C GLN A 99 -29.33 -9.87 14.07
N SER A 100 -29.14 -8.57 13.86
CA SER A 100 -30.00 -7.55 14.48
C SER A 100 -31.46 -7.72 14.05
N ARG A 101 -31.69 -7.90 12.75
CA ARG A 101 -33.05 -8.08 12.22
C ARG A 101 -33.72 -9.35 12.75
N GLU A 102 -32.98 -10.45 12.86
CA GLU A 102 -33.47 -11.70 13.44
C GLU A 102 -33.81 -11.53 14.92
N ALA A 103 -32.99 -10.81 15.68
CA ALA A 103 -33.26 -10.50 17.09
C ALA A 103 -34.53 -9.65 17.26
N ASP A 104 -34.72 -8.63 16.42
CA ASP A 104 -35.92 -7.79 16.45
C ASP A 104 -37.18 -8.62 16.15
N GLN A 105 -37.12 -9.51 15.15
CA GLN A 105 -38.23 -10.41 14.82
C GLN A 105 -38.57 -11.37 15.98
N GLN A 106 -37.55 -11.94 16.62
CA GLN A 106 -37.75 -12.82 17.78
C GLN A 106 -38.37 -12.05 18.94
N TYR A 107 -37.94 -10.81 19.17
CA TYR A 107 -38.50 -9.94 20.18
C TYR A 107 -39.99 -9.64 19.92
N ASP A 108 -40.35 -9.29 18.68
CA ASP A 108 -41.75 -9.04 18.30
C ASP A 108 -42.63 -10.27 18.49
N ILE A 109 -42.13 -11.46 18.13
CA ILE A 109 -42.84 -12.74 18.35
C ILE A 109 -43.02 -13.00 19.84
N ALA A 110 -41.99 -12.75 20.66
CA ALA A 110 -42.07 -12.93 22.10
C ALA A 110 -43.10 -11.99 22.73
N MET A 111 -43.10 -10.71 22.33
CA MET A 111 -44.05 -9.72 22.83
C MET A 111 -45.49 -10.05 22.46
N THR A 112 -45.77 -10.37 21.20
CA THR A 112 -47.11 -10.78 20.75
C THR A 112 -47.58 -12.07 21.45
N THR A 113 -46.67 -13.01 21.71
CA THR A 113 -46.98 -14.22 22.49
C THR A 113 -47.34 -13.89 23.94
N LEU A 114 -46.63 -12.94 24.56
CA LEU A 114 -46.95 -12.49 25.92
C LEU A 114 -48.28 -11.74 25.98
N GLU A 115 -48.56 -10.86 25.02
CA GLU A 115 -49.84 -10.15 24.91
C GLU A 115 -51.01 -11.12 24.75
N THR A 116 -50.90 -12.10 23.84
CA THR A 116 -51.95 -13.11 23.64
C THR A 116 -52.17 -13.99 24.88
N LYS A 117 -51.10 -14.31 25.63
CA LYS A 117 -51.22 -15.00 26.91
C LYS A 117 -51.92 -14.14 27.95
N ALA A 118 -51.55 -12.86 28.08
CA ALA A 118 -52.19 -11.93 29.01
C ALA A 118 -53.69 -11.74 28.69
N ASP A 119 -54.05 -11.61 27.41
CA ASP A 119 -55.45 -11.51 26.97
C ASP A 119 -56.25 -12.80 27.27
N ARG A 120 -55.61 -13.96 27.11
CA ARG A 120 -56.21 -15.26 27.48
C ARG A 120 -56.42 -15.33 29.00
N GLU A 121 -55.43 -14.95 29.79
CA GLU A 121 -55.50 -14.91 31.25
C GLU A 121 -56.64 -14.01 31.72
N ASP A 122 -56.73 -12.78 31.20
CA ASP A 122 -57.79 -11.82 31.52
C ASP A 122 -59.18 -12.35 31.16
N ARG A 123 -59.32 -13.03 30.02
CA ARG A 123 -60.60 -13.65 29.62
C ARG A 123 -61.02 -14.76 30.58
N VAL A 124 -60.08 -15.63 30.99
CA VAL A 124 -60.37 -16.73 31.92
C VAL A 124 -60.76 -16.18 33.30
N LEU A 125 -60.03 -15.16 33.79
CA LEU A 125 -60.34 -14.49 35.06
C LEU A 125 -61.74 -13.87 35.04
N LYS A 126 -62.10 -13.12 33.98
CA LYS A 126 -63.46 -12.54 33.84
C LYS A 126 -64.56 -13.61 33.80
N GLN A 127 -64.30 -14.76 33.19
CA GLN A 127 -65.26 -15.87 33.16
C GLN A 127 -65.44 -16.52 34.54
N LEU A 128 -64.35 -16.63 35.31
CA LEU A 128 -64.38 -17.13 36.68
C LEU A 128 -65.14 -16.17 37.62
N GLU A 129 -64.84 -14.87 37.54
CA GLU A 129 -65.50 -13.82 38.33
C GLU A 129 -67.01 -13.74 38.04
N SER A 130 -67.41 -13.96 36.79
CA SER A 130 -68.83 -14.01 36.40
C SER A 130 -69.50 -15.35 36.68
N GLY A 131 -68.79 -16.32 37.27
CA GLY A 131 -69.30 -17.65 37.62
C GLY A 131 -69.65 -18.54 36.42
N LYS A 132 -69.17 -18.19 35.21
CA LYS A 132 -69.43 -18.95 33.98
C LYS A 132 -68.59 -20.23 33.90
N ILE A 133 -67.47 -20.27 34.61
CA ILE A 133 -66.56 -21.43 34.72
C ILE A 133 -66.24 -21.67 36.20
N THR A 134 -65.80 -22.88 36.53
CA THR A 134 -65.36 -23.21 37.89
C THR A 134 -63.88 -22.87 38.11
N ALA A 135 -63.45 -22.83 39.37
CA ALA A 135 -62.03 -22.62 39.71
C ALA A 135 -61.13 -23.75 39.18
N GLU A 136 -61.64 -24.99 39.14
CA GLU A 136 -60.94 -26.14 38.57
C GLU A 136 -60.76 -25.99 37.05
N ASP A 137 -61.81 -25.56 36.34
CA ASP A 137 -61.75 -25.28 34.90
C ASP A 137 -60.77 -24.14 34.59
N ALA A 138 -60.79 -23.06 35.38
CA ALA A 138 -59.88 -21.94 35.23
C ALA A 138 -58.42 -22.36 35.45
N ALA A 139 -58.15 -23.18 36.47
CA ALA A 139 -56.81 -23.71 36.74
C ALA A 139 -56.30 -24.59 35.59
N MET A 140 -57.17 -25.41 34.98
CA MET A 140 -56.82 -26.21 33.81
C MET A 140 -56.54 -25.34 32.57
N LEU A 141 -57.35 -24.29 32.34
CA LEU A 141 -57.21 -23.38 31.21
C LEU A 141 -56.00 -22.45 31.33
N LEU A 142 -55.53 -22.13 32.53
CA LEU A 142 -54.33 -21.32 32.78
C LEU A 142 -53.06 -22.17 32.89
N GLY A 143 -53.15 -23.36 33.51
CA GLY A 143 -52.01 -24.24 33.76
C GLY A 143 -51.66 -25.19 32.61
N GLY A 144 -52.59 -25.49 31.68
CA GLY A 144 -52.38 -26.44 30.58
C GLY A 144 -51.50 -25.96 29.42
N GLY A 145 -50.68 -24.93 29.61
CA GLY A 145 -49.82 -24.33 28.57
C GLY A 145 -48.32 -24.53 28.77
N GLN A 146 -47.90 -25.41 29.68
CA GLN A 146 -46.50 -25.70 29.97
C GLN A 146 -46.10 -27.04 29.35
N GLU A 147 -45.73 -27.02 28.06
CA GLU A 147 -44.87 -28.00 27.40
C GLU A 147 -43.74 -27.27 26.67
#